data_AF-A0A2V9RMQ5-F1
#
_entry.id   AF-A0A2V9RMQ5-F1
#
_cell.length_a   1.000
_cell.length_b   1.000
_cell.length_c   1.000
_cell.angle_alpha   90.00
_cell.angle_beta   90.00
_cell.angle_gamma   90.00
#
_symmetry.space_group_name_H-M   'P 1'
#
loop_
_entity.id
_entity.type
_entity.pdbx_description
1 polymer ?
#
loop_
_entity_poly.entity_id
_entity_poly.type
_entity_poly.pdbx_seq_one_letter_code
_entity_poly.pdbx_strand_id
1 'polypeptide(L)'
;DGIVLIYNAADNKLVYRTAVAVFDRNNPSKLLWRSDEPLFAPEKEWEKIGQVPNVVFVEGMVRRHNRYLFYYGAADKYIGIAEASVRD
;
A
#
# COMPACT_ATOMS: atom_id res chain seq x y z
N ASP A 1 0.69 9.17 17.80
CA ASP A 1 -0.45 8.23 17.89
C ASP A 1 -1.56 8.59 16.93
N GLY A 2 -1.91 7.68 16.03
CA GLY A 2 -3.00 7.83 15.06
C GLY A 2 -3.39 6.47 14.46
N ILE A 3 -4.44 6.45 13.64
CA ILE A 3 -4.83 5.29 12.83
C ILE A 3 -4.09 5.40 11.49
N VAL A 4 -3.21 4.45 11.22
CA VAL A 4 -2.50 4.36 9.93
C VAL A 4 -3.38 3.60 8.94
N LEU A 5 -3.80 4.28 7.88
CA LEU A 5 -4.52 3.69 6.76
C LEU A 5 -3.56 3.50 5.59
N ILE A 6 -3.37 2.25 5.19
CA ILE A 6 -2.80 1.90 3.89
C ILE A 6 -3.95 1.90 2.89
N TYR A 7 -3.84 2.69 1.83
CA TYR A 7 -4.92 2.79 0.83
C TYR A 7 -4.37 2.66 -0.59
N ASN A 8 -5.19 2.11 -1.48
CA ASN A 8 -4.88 1.96 -2.88
C ASN A 8 -5.64 3.01 -3.71
N ALA A 9 -5.02 3.53 -4.76
CA ALA A 9 -5.62 4.47 -5.69
C ALA A 9 -5.18 4.16 -7.11
N ALA A 10 -6.05 4.44 -8.08
CA ALA A 10 -5.74 4.35 -9.50
C ALA A 10 -5.69 5.75 -10.12
N ASP A 11 -4.79 5.94 -11.08
CA ASP A 11 -4.80 7.11 -11.94
C ASP A 11 -5.72 6.91 -13.17
N ASN A 12 -5.82 7.94 -14.01
CA ASN A 12 -6.64 7.90 -15.24
C ASN A 12 -6.17 6.86 -16.28
N LYS A 13 -4.99 6.25 -16.08
CA LYS A 13 -4.46 5.17 -16.91
C LYS A 13 -4.64 3.80 -16.25
N LEU A 14 -5.40 3.73 -15.16
CA LEU A 14 -5.65 2.52 -14.37
C LEU A 14 -4.36 1.92 -13.78
N VAL A 15 -3.35 2.74 -13.51
CA VAL A 15 -2.17 2.28 -12.76
C VAL A 15 -2.49 2.37 -11.28
N TYR A 16 -2.61 1.21 -10.63
CA TYR A 16 -2.90 1.11 -9.20
C TYR A 16 -1.61 1.20 -8.38
N ARG A 17 -1.63 2.08 -7.39
CA ARG A 17 -0.53 2.33 -6.45
C ARG A 17 -1.05 2.41 -5.02
N THR A 18 -0.16 2.23 -4.06
CA THR A 18 -0.48 2.29 -2.64
C THR A 18 0.17 3.51 -1.99
N ALA A 19 -0.59 4.17 -1.11
CA ALA A 19 -0.16 5.31 -0.31
C ALA A 19 -0.64 5.15 1.14
N VAL A 20 -0.26 6.12 1.99
CA VAL A 20 -0.56 6.10 3.43
C VAL A 20 -1.25 7.39 3.85
N ALA A 21 -2.21 7.24 4.75
CA ALA A 21 -2.82 8.35 5.48
C ALA A 21 -2.82 8.03 6.98
N VAL A 22 -2.78 9.08 7.80
CA VAL A 22 -2.88 9.00 9.25
C VAL A 22 -4.09 9.79 9.70
N PHE A 23 -5.01 9.11 10.37
CA PHE A 23 -6.22 9.69 10.95
C PHE A 23 -6.08 9.81 12.46
N ASP A 24 -6.86 10.72 13.04
CA ASP A 24 -6.93 10.90 14.49
C ASP A 24 -7.49 9.63 15.15
N ARG A 25 -6.85 9.17 16.24
CA ARG A 25 -7.26 7.95 16.95
C ARG A 25 -8.62 8.09 17.63
N ASN A 26 -8.95 9.29 18.12
CA ASN A 26 -10.17 9.55 18.86
C ASN A 26 -11.31 10.03 17.95
N ASN A 27 -10.98 10.63 16.81
CA ASN A 27 -11.96 10.98 15.77
C ASN A 27 -11.47 10.52 14.37
N PRO A 28 -11.79 9.27 13.95
CA PRO A 28 -11.30 8.71 12.69
C PRO A 28 -11.72 9.45 11.42
N SER A 29 -12.68 10.38 11.48
CA SER A 29 -13.04 11.24 10.34
C SER A 29 -12.02 12.36 10.09
N LYS A 30 -11.20 12.68 11.10
CA LYS A 30 -10.21 13.75 11.02
C LYS A 30 -8.90 13.22 10.45
N LEU A 31 -8.59 13.63 9.22
CA LEU A 31 -7.30 13.40 8.59
C LEU A 31 -6.22 14.27 9.28
N LEU A 32 -5.14 13.65 9.74
CA LEU A 32 -3.99 14.35 10.33
C LEU A 32 -2.87 14.55 9.32
N TRP A 33 -2.61 13.55 8.48
CA TRP A 33 -1.58 13.58 7.45
C TRP A 33 -1.90 12.59 6.34
N ARG A 34 -1.45 12.86 5.12
CA ARG A 34 -1.55 11.97 3.96
C ARG A 34 -0.26 12.11 3.15
N SER A 35 0.25 11.03 2.60
CA SER A 35 1.41 11.10 1.71
C SER A 35 1.05 11.88 0.43
N ASP A 36 1.93 12.80 0.02
CA ASP A 36 1.76 13.59 -1.20
C ASP A 36 1.89 12.73 -2.46
N GLU A 37 2.75 11.71 -2.38
CA GLU A 37 3.02 10.77 -3.46
C GLU A 37 2.73 9.32 -3.03
N PRO A 38 2.52 8.40 -3.99
CA PRO A 38 2.45 6.97 -3.73
C PRO A 38 3.76 6.44 -3.13
N LEU A 39 3.65 5.50 -2.19
CA LEU A 39 4.81 4.86 -1.55
C LEU A 39 5.17 3.52 -2.19
N PHE A 40 4.23 2.91 -2.91
CA PHE A 40 4.45 1.64 -3.59
C PHE A 40 3.73 1.62 -4.94
N ALA A 41 4.44 1.23 -5.99
CA ALA A 41 3.97 1.23 -7.37
C ALA A 41 4.46 -0.02 -8.11
N PRO A 42 3.82 -0.39 -9.23
CA PRO A 42 4.26 -1.51 -10.07
C PRO A 42 5.62 -1.22 -10.69
N GLU A 43 6.62 -2.02 -10.35
CA GLU A 43 8.00 -1.90 -10.86
C GLU A 43 8.48 -3.20 -11.51
N LYS A 44 8.08 -4.34 -10.95
CA LYS A 44 8.48 -5.67 -11.41
C LYS A 44 7.60 -6.14 -12.57
N GLU A 45 8.14 -6.99 -13.43
CA GLU A 45 7.42 -7.52 -14.59
C GLU A 45 6.10 -8.20 -14.21
N TRP A 46 6.08 -8.93 -13.09
CA TRP A 46 4.90 -9.63 -12.61
C TRP A 46 3.84 -8.71 -11.96
N GLU A 47 4.19 -7.46 -11.66
CA GLU A 47 3.24 -6.40 -11.24
C GLU A 47 2.71 -5.63 -12.46
N LYS A 48 3.46 -5.62 -13.56
CA LYS A 48 3.13 -4.93 -14.81
C LYS A 48 2.36 -5.81 -15.78
N ILE A 49 2.54 -7.13 -15.73
CA ILE A 49 1.97 -8.10 -16.69
C ILE A 49 1.14 -9.14 -15.95
N GLY A 50 -0.17 -9.14 -16.21
CA GLY A 50 -1.13 -10.07 -15.62
C GLY A 50 -2.53 -9.89 -16.22
N GLN A 51 -3.56 -10.24 -15.46
CA GLN A 51 -4.95 -10.06 -15.90
C GLN A 51 -5.30 -8.57 -16.03
N VAL A 52 -4.83 -7.75 -15.10
CA VAL A 52 -4.88 -6.29 -15.17
C VAL A 52 -3.45 -5.76 -15.07
N PRO A 53 -2.93 -5.07 -16.09
CA PRO A 53 -1.55 -4.61 -16.07
C PRO A 53 -1.35 -3.44 -15.11
N ASN A 54 -0.13 -3.29 -14.59
CA ASN A 54 0.29 -2.18 -13.73
C ASN A 54 -0.55 -2.05 -12.44
N VAL A 55 -0.68 -3.15 -11.70
CA VAL A 55 -1.38 -3.18 -10.41
C VAL A 55 -0.47 -3.66 -9.30
N VAL A 56 -0.39 -2.86 -8.24
CA VAL A 56 -0.08 -3.32 -6.88
C VAL A 56 -1.23 -2.90 -5.98
N PHE A 57 -1.76 -3.84 -5.20
CA PHE A 57 -2.94 -3.61 -4.36
C PHE A 57 -2.74 -4.24 -2.98
N VAL A 58 -2.38 -3.44 -1.98
CA VAL A 58 -2.13 -3.94 -0.61
C VAL A 58 -3.44 -4.26 0.10
N GLU A 59 -3.53 -5.47 0.67
CA GLU A 59 -4.73 -5.98 1.35
C GLU A 59 -4.45 -6.45 2.78
N GLY A 60 -3.19 -6.67 3.15
CA GLY A 60 -2.82 -7.12 4.48
C GLY A 60 -1.55 -6.45 5.00
N MET A 61 -1.53 -6.10 6.28
CA MET A 61 -0.36 -5.59 6.98
C MET A 61 -0.14 -6.38 8.26
N VAL A 62 1.05 -6.97 8.43
CA VAL A 62 1.41 -7.77 9.60
C VAL A 62 2.70 -7.23 10.22
N ARG A 63 2.67 -6.91 11.52
CA ARG A 63 3.89 -6.60 12.27
C ARG A 63 4.62 -7.89 12.63
N ARG A 64 5.89 -8.01 12.26
CA ARG A 64 6.76 -9.15 12.65
C ARG A 64 8.12 -8.65 13.11
N HIS A 65 8.47 -8.84 14.38
CA HIS A 65 9.73 -8.41 15.01
C HIS A 65 10.04 -6.91 14.81
N ASN A 66 11.01 -6.54 13.95
CA ASN A 66 11.38 -5.14 13.62
C ASN A 66 11.05 -4.76 12.16
N ARG A 67 10.05 -5.41 11.57
CA ARG A 67 9.49 -5.06 10.25
C ARG A 67 7.97 -5.16 10.17
N TYR A 68 7.40 -4.49 9.18
CA TYR A 68 6.06 -4.73 8.67
C TYR A 68 6.15 -5.54 7.38
N LEU A 69 5.23 -6.49 7.24
CA LEU A 69 4.99 -7.27 6.01
C LEU A 69 3.68 -6.78 5.40
N PHE A 70 3.71 -6.42 4.12
CA PHE A 70 2.55 -5.97 3.37
C PHE A 70 2.22 -7.00 2.30
N TYR A 71 1.10 -7.70 2.47
CA TYR A 71 0.57 -8.63 1.49
C TYR A 71 -0.22 -7.86 0.44
N TYR A 72 0.08 -8.11 -0.83
CA TYR A 72 -0.55 -7.39 -1.93
C TYR A 72 -0.85 -8.30 -3.11
N GLY A 73 -1.92 -7.97 -3.83
CA GLY A 73 -2.20 -8.49 -5.16
C GLY A 73 -1.36 -7.75 -6.20
N ALA A 74 -0.84 -8.47 -7.18
CA ALA A 74 -0.06 -7.92 -8.28
C ALA A 74 -0.62 -8.38 -9.62
N ALA A 75 -0.85 -7.40 -10.50
CA ALA A 75 -1.42 -7.57 -11.83
C ALA A 75 -2.69 -8.45 -11.90
N ASP A 76 -3.52 -8.41 -10.85
CA ASP A 76 -4.70 -9.27 -10.63
C ASP A 76 -4.43 -10.77 -10.88
N LYS A 77 -3.21 -11.23 -10.55
CA LYS A 77 -2.76 -12.59 -10.88
C LYS A 77 -1.88 -13.23 -9.82
N TYR A 78 -1.07 -12.44 -9.14
CA TYR A 78 -0.09 -12.93 -8.18
C TYR A 78 -0.31 -12.34 -6.79
N ILE A 79 0.21 -13.01 -5.77
CA ILE A 79 0.30 -12.49 -4.41
C ILE A 79 1.77 -12.25 -4.09
N GLY A 80 2.06 -11.06 -3.56
CA GLY A 80 3.39 -10.63 -3.15
C GLY A 80 3.47 -10.25 -1.68
N ILE A 81 4.70 -10.12 -1.19
CA ILE A 81 5.01 -9.49 0.10
C ILE A 81 6.03 -8.38 -0.12
N ALA A 82 5.71 -7.17 0.33
CA ALA A 82 6.66 -6.08 0.48
C ALA A 82 7.03 -5.93 1.97
N GLU A 83 8.27 -5.54 2.27
CA GLU A 83 8.74 -5.40 3.64
C GLU A 83 9.22 -3.97 3.92
N ALA A 84 8.88 -3.43 5.09
CA ALA A 84 9.45 -2.18 5.58
C ALA A 84 10.02 -2.38 7.00
N SER A 85 11.27 -1.98 7.21
CA SER A 85 11.89 -2.02 8.54
C SER A 85 11.32 -0.93 9.44
N VAL A 86 11.11 -1.26 10.71
CA VAL A 86 10.82 -0.29 11.75
C VAL A 86 12.14 0.10 12.38
N ARG A 87 12.48 1.38 12.31
CA ARG A 87 13.57 1.96 13.11
C ARG A 87 12.95 2.37 14.45
N ASP A 88 13.65 2.03 15.53
CA ASP A 88 13.31 2.50 16.88
C ASP A 88 13.50 4.02 16.99
#